data_AF-A0A9E3NA13-F1
#
_entry.id   AF-A0A9E3NA13-F1
#
_cell.length_a   1.000
_cell.length_b   1.000
_cell.length_c   1.000
_cell.angle_alpha   90.00
_cell.angle_beta   90.00
_cell.angle_gamma   90.00
#
_symmetry.space_group_name_H-M   'P 1'
#
loop_
_entity.id
_entity.type
_entity.pdbx_description
1 polymer ?
#
loop_
_entity_poly.entity_id
_entity_poly.type
_entity_poly.pdbx_seq_one_letter_code
_entity_poly.pdbx_strand_id
1 'polypeptide(L)'
;MLTLPNILTLSRILAVPILVFLLWPEPREFEYGLAFGLYALMAITDYFDGYLARAQGAVSKLGIFLDPIADKIMVAAVILMLVLTRDVSGFATIAALVILLREIAVSGLREF
;
A
#
# COMPACT_ATOMS: atom_id res chain seq x y z
N MET A 1 -22.97 2.39 6.65
CA MET A 1 -22.47 2.05 5.30
C MET A 1 -21.22 2.83 4.91
N LEU A 2 -20.96 4.02 5.50
CA LEU A 2 -19.65 4.69 5.46
C LEU A 2 -19.19 4.88 6.91
N THR A 3 -18.38 3.96 7.43
CA THR A 3 -17.71 4.13 8.72
C THR A 3 -16.36 4.79 8.49
N LEU A 4 -15.86 5.58 9.45
CA LEU A 4 -14.56 6.24 9.32
C LEU A 4 -13.42 5.26 8.92
N PRO A 5 -13.35 4.04 9.47
CA PRO A 5 -12.35 3.05 9.04
C PRO A 5 -12.45 2.69 7.56
N ASN A 6 -13.66 2.53 7.02
CA ASN A 6 -13.84 2.16 5.61
C ASN A 6 -13.45 3.30 4.64
N ILE A 7 -13.58 4.55 5.08
CA ILE A 7 -13.09 5.72 4.32
C ILE A 7 -11.56 5.74 4.31
N LEU A 8 -10.92 5.39 5.42
CA LEU A 8 -9.46 5.32 5.51
C LEU A 8 -8.89 4.21 4.63
N THR A 9 -9.46 3.01 4.64
CA THR A 9 -9.06 1.94 3.71
C THR A 9 -9.27 2.34 2.24
N LEU A 10 -10.39 3.00 1.90
CA LEU A 10 -10.64 3.50 0.55
C LEU A 10 -9.63 4.58 0.13
N SER A 11 -9.21 5.42 1.08
CA SER A 11 -8.18 6.44 0.84
C SER A 11 -6.83 5.82 0.44
N ARG A 12 -6.48 4.65 0.99
CA ARG A 12 -5.26 3.91 0.62
C ARG A 12 -5.32 3.44 -0.82
N ILE A 13 -6.46 2.90 -1.25
CA ILE A 13 -6.67 2.48 -2.64
C ILE A 13 -6.57 3.68 -3.60
N LEU A 14 -7.14 4.84 -3.21
CA LEU A 14 -7.04 6.07 -3.99
C LEU A 14 -5.64 6.69 -4.00
N ALA A 15 -4.83 6.43 -2.97
CA ALA A 15 -3.44 6.88 -2.93
C ALA A 15 -2.55 6.13 -3.93
N VAL A 16 -2.90 4.91 -4.35
CA VAL A 16 -2.09 4.12 -5.29
C VAL A 16 -1.93 4.80 -6.66
N PRO A 17 -2.99 5.25 -7.36
CA PRO A 17 -2.82 6.02 -8.59
C PRO A 17 -1.96 7.28 -8.42
N ILE A 18 -2.06 7.94 -7.27
CA ILE A 18 -1.26 9.13 -6.96
C ILE A 18 0.21 8.77 -6.79
N LEU A 19 0.52 7.68 -6.07
CA LEU A 19 1.88 7.15 -5.93
C LEU A 19 2.49 6.79 -7.29
N VAL A 20 1.73 6.09 -8.13
CA VAL A 20 2.17 5.74 -9.50
C VAL A 20 2.46 7.00 -10.32
N PHE A 21 1.58 8.01 -10.23
CA PHE A 21 1.78 9.27 -10.92
C PHE A 21 3.02 10.03 -10.42
N LEU A 22 3.30 10.03 -9.12
CA LEU A 22 4.49 10.68 -8.56
C LEU A 22 5.79 9.98 -8.94
N LEU A 23 5.75 8.66 -9.20
CA LEU A 23 6.93 7.86 -9.52
C LEU A 23 7.14 7.65 -11.03
N TRP A 24 6.25 8.14 -11.90
CA TRP A 24 6.31 7.95 -13.36
C TRP A 24 6.38 9.30 -14.08
N PRO A 25 7.13 9.44 -15.20
CA PRO A 25 8.09 8.49 -15.79
C PRO A 25 9.55 8.71 -15.34
N GLU A 26 9.91 9.94 -14.98
CA GLU A 26 11.26 10.34 -14.56
C GLU A 26 11.15 11.20 -13.29
N PRO A 27 10.92 10.58 -12.12
CA PRO A 27 10.72 11.31 -10.88
C PRO A 27 11.98 12.09 -10.45
N ARG A 28 11.78 13.32 -10.03
CA ARG A 28 12.78 14.19 -9.40
C ARG A 28 12.87 13.90 -7.91
N GLU A 29 13.94 14.34 -7.25
CA GLU A 29 14.15 14.15 -5.79
C GLU A 29 12.94 14.60 -4.96
N PHE A 30 12.30 15.72 -5.34
CA PHE A 30 11.09 16.21 -4.68
C PHE A 30 9.90 15.26 -4.83
N GLU A 31 9.73 14.64 -6.00
CA GLU A 31 8.63 13.70 -6.29
C GLU A 31 8.82 12.39 -5.51
N TYR A 32 10.06 11.90 -5.37
CA TYR A 32 10.37 10.81 -4.44
C TYR A 32 10.05 11.17 -2.99
N GLY A 33 10.38 12.39 -2.55
CA GLY A 33 10.04 12.87 -1.21
C GLY A 33 8.53 12.91 -0.96
N LEU A 34 7.75 13.36 -1.95
CA LEU A 34 6.29 13.35 -1.88
C LEU A 34 5.72 11.92 -1.88
N ALA A 35 6.23 11.03 -2.73
CA ALA A 35 5.81 9.64 -2.80
C ALA A 35 6.09 8.92 -1.48
N PHE A 36 7.28 9.13 -0.90
CA PHE A 36 7.64 8.62 0.42
C PHE A 36 6.71 9.17 1.51
N GLY A 37 6.47 10.48 1.52
CA GLY A 37 5.57 11.12 2.49
C GLY A 37 4.14 10.59 2.39
N LEU A 38 3.62 10.42 1.18
CA LEU A 38 2.30 9.85 0.92
C LEU A 38 2.21 8.40 1.39
N TYR A 39 3.21 7.57 1.03
CA TYR A 39 3.27 6.17 1.46
C TYR A 39 3.32 6.06 2.99
N ALA A 40 4.19 6.84 3.64
CA ALA A 40 4.31 6.88 5.10
C ALA A 40 3.00 7.33 5.77
N LEU A 41 2.35 8.37 5.23
CA LEU A 41 1.05 8.83 5.72
C LEU A 41 0.00 7.73 5.63
N MET A 42 -0.09 7.02 4.51
CA MET A 42 -1.04 5.92 4.33
C MET A 42 -0.77 4.76 5.29
N ALA A 43 0.49 4.41 5.52
CA ALA A 43 0.88 3.38 6.49
C ALA A 43 0.54 3.78 7.93
N ILE A 44 0.71 5.06 8.29
CA ILE A 44 0.28 5.57 9.60
C ILE A 44 -1.25 5.52 9.72
N THR A 45 -1.96 5.88 8.65
CA THR A 45 -3.43 5.93 8.64
C THR A 45 -4.05 4.53 8.82
N ASP A 46 -3.42 3.48 8.30
CA ASP A 46 -3.76 2.06 8.55
C ASP A 46 -3.73 1.71 10.04
N TYR A 47 -2.68 2.11 10.74
CA TYR A 47 -2.62 1.88 12.18
C TYR A 47 -3.79 2.55 12.93
N PHE A 48 -4.14 3.77 12.53
CA PHE A 48 -5.22 4.52 13.14
C PHE A 48 -6.62 3.99 12.80
N ASP A 49 -6.85 3.50 11.59
CA ASP A 49 -8.14 2.95 11.21
C ASP A 49 -8.46 1.66 12.00
N GLY A 50 -7.47 0.79 12.21
CA GLY A 50 -7.59 -0.42 13.00
C GLY A 50 -7.76 -0.12 14.49
N TYR A 51 -7.07 0.90 15.00
CA TYR A 51 -7.28 1.38 16.37
C TYR A 51 -8.70 1.91 16.55
N LEU A 52 -9.17 2.75 15.64
CA LEU A 52 -10.47 3.40 15.74
C LEU A 52 -11.63 2.40 15.53
N ALA A 53 -11.47 1.44 14.62
CA ALA A 53 -12.44 0.37 14.39
C ALA A 53 -12.65 -0.47 15.67
N ARG A 54 -11.57 -0.77 16.41
CA ARG A 54 -11.64 -1.47 17.70
C ARG A 54 -12.26 -0.58 18.79
N ALA A 55 -11.89 0.69 18.85
CA ALA A 55 -12.39 1.62 19.87
C ALA A 55 -13.88 1.94 19.72
N GLN A 56 -14.39 2.01 18.48
CA GLN A 56 -15.79 2.35 18.20
C GLN A 56 -16.71 1.13 18.06
N GLY A 57 -16.18 -0.09 18.14
CA GLY A 57 -16.94 -1.32 17.84
C GLY A 57 -17.47 -1.38 16.40
N ALA A 58 -17.01 -0.48 15.52
CA ALA A 58 -17.51 -0.27 14.17
C ALA A 58 -16.74 -1.12 13.15
N VAL A 59 -16.52 -2.39 13.48
CA VAL A 59 -15.82 -3.34 12.63
C VAL A 59 -16.76 -3.81 11.51
N SER A 60 -16.43 -3.52 10.26
CA SER A 60 -17.23 -3.94 9.11
C SER A 60 -16.57 -5.10 8.37
N LYS A 61 -17.35 -6.08 7.92
CA LYS A 61 -16.85 -7.22 7.13
C LYS A 61 -16.16 -6.78 5.84
N LEU A 62 -16.65 -5.70 5.22
CA LEU A 62 -16.07 -5.13 4.01
C LEU A 62 -14.69 -4.51 4.29
N GLY A 63 -14.57 -3.71 5.36
CA GLY A 63 -13.30 -3.10 5.74
C GLY A 63 -12.22 -4.14 6.06
N ILE A 64 -12.57 -5.19 6.82
CA ILE A 64 -11.65 -6.31 7.10
C ILE A 64 -11.14 -6.95 5.80
N PHE A 65 -12.01 -7.10 4.80
CA PHE A 65 -11.64 -7.70 3.53
C PHE A 65 -10.80 -6.76 2.65
N LEU A 66 -11.11 -5.47 2.65
CA LEU A 66 -10.41 -4.48 1.81
C LEU A 66 -9.04 -4.10 2.35
N ASP A 67 -8.81 -4.15 3.66
CA ASP A 67 -7.55 -3.71 4.29
C ASP A 67 -6.32 -4.47 3.75
N PRO A 68 -6.30 -5.82 3.76
CA PRO A 68 -5.18 -6.59 3.24
C PRO A 68 -4.99 -6.39 1.74
N ILE A 69 -6.07 -6.16 1.00
CA ILE A 69 -6.01 -5.93 -0.45
C ILE A 69 -5.35 -4.58 -0.75
N ALA A 70 -5.78 -3.53 -0.05
CA ALA A 70 -5.25 -2.18 -0.22
C ALA A 70 -3.75 -2.12 0.09
N ASP A 71 -3.31 -2.79 1.16
CA ASP A 71 -1.89 -2.86 1.55
C ASP A 71 -1.04 -3.55 0.47
N LYS A 72 -1.45 -4.75 0.01
CA LYS A 72 -0.73 -5.51 -1.02
C LYS A 72 -0.62 -4.73 -2.34
N ILE A 73 -1.71 -4.08 -2.76
CA ILE A 73 -1.70 -3.29 -4.00
C ILE A 73 -0.74 -2.11 -3.87
N MET A 74 -0.71 -1.43 -2.72
CA MET A 74 0.17 -0.29 -2.50
C MET A 74 1.65 -0.70 -2.51
N VAL A 75 2.01 -1.76 -1.80
CA VAL A 75 3.38 -2.31 -1.79
C VAL A 75 3.79 -2.77 -3.19
N ALA A 76 2.93 -3.51 -3.89
CA ALA A 76 3.20 -4.00 -5.24
C ALA A 76 3.40 -2.85 -6.24
N ALA A 77 2.55 -1.82 -6.18
CA ALA A 77 2.68 -0.65 -7.04
C ALA A 77 4.01 0.07 -6.84
N VAL A 78 4.43 0.31 -5.59
CA VAL A 78 5.71 0.98 -5.31
C VAL A 78 6.89 0.15 -5.80
N ILE A 79 6.92 -1.16 -5.52
CA ILE A 79 8.01 -2.04 -5.98
C ILE A 79 8.08 -2.03 -7.51
N LEU A 80 6.94 -2.13 -8.19
CA LEU A 80 6.88 -2.14 -9.65
C LEU A 80 7.36 -0.81 -10.23
N MET A 81 6.97 0.31 -9.62
CA MET A 81 7.45 1.64 -10.02
C MET A 81 8.96 1.81 -9.83
N LEU A 82 9.53 1.34 -8.71
CA LEU A 82 10.98 1.43 -8.47
C LEU A 82 11.81 0.53 -9.41
N VAL A 83 11.25 -0.60 -9.84
CA VAL A 83 11.87 -1.42 -10.90
C VAL A 83 11.81 -0.70 -12.24
N LEU A 84 10.69 -0.03 -12.52
CA LEU A 84 10.42 0.66 -13.76
C LEU A 84 11.28 1.92 -13.94
N THR A 85 11.52 2.69 -12.88
CA THR A 85 12.46 3.83 -12.84
C THR A 85 13.92 3.40 -12.83
N ARG A 86 14.20 2.09 -12.77
CA ARG A 86 15.53 1.46 -12.66
C ARG A 86 16.29 1.74 -11.37
N ASP A 87 15.63 2.31 -10.36
CA ASP A 87 16.17 2.41 -9.00
C ASP A 87 16.45 1.03 -8.41
N VAL A 88 15.60 0.04 -8.75
CA VAL A 88 15.78 -1.36 -8.41
C VAL A 88 16.12 -2.14 -9.67
N SER A 89 17.43 -2.30 -9.94
CA SER A 89 17.94 -2.99 -11.13
C SER A 89 18.94 -4.12 -10.80
N GLY A 90 19.16 -5.01 -11.78
CA GLY A 90 20.08 -6.14 -11.63
C GLY A 90 19.61 -7.18 -10.60
N PHE A 91 20.51 -7.62 -9.72
CA PHE A 91 20.17 -8.60 -8.67
C PHE A 91 19.13 -8.07 -7.67
N ALA A 92 19.02 -6.75 -7.50
CA ALA A 92 18.02 -6.15 -6.62
C ALA A 92 16.58 -6.39 -7.12
N THR A 93 16.38 -6.53 -8.43
CA THR A 93 15.07 -6.88 -9.02
C THR A 93 14.62 -8.29 -8.60
N ILE A 94 15.56 -9.22 -8.43
CA ILE A 94 15.26 -10.57 -7.91
C ILE A 94 14.80 -10.47 -6.45
N ALA A 95 15.48 -9.65 -5.64
CA ALA A 95 15.07 -9.42 -4.25
C ALA A 95 13.65 -8.80 -4.18
N ALA A 96 13.37 -7.79 -5.01
CA ALA A 96 12.04 -7.21 -5.14
C ALA A 96 10.97 -8.24 -5.51
N LEU A 97 11.26 -9.13 -6.46
CA LEU A 97 10.37 -10.23 -6.85
C LEU A 97 10.11 -11.18 -5.67
N VAL A 98 11.16 -11.57 -4.94
CA VAL A 98 11.03 -12.45 -3.76
C VAL A 98 10.16 -11.81 -2.67
N ILE A 99 10.34 -10.50 -2.40
CA ILE A 99 9.52 -9.77 -1.45
C ILE A 99 8.05 -9.80 -1.87
N LEU A 100 7.77 -9.50 -3.15
CA LEU A 100 6.40 -9.47 -3.66
C LEU A 100 5.73 -10.85 -3.64
N LEU A 101 6.46 -11.90 -4.02
CA LEU A 101 5.99 -13.28 -3.92
C LEU A 101 5.70 -13.68 -2.47
N ARG A 102 6.58 -13.33 -1.54
CA ARG A 102 6.42 -13.61 -0.11
C ARG A 102 5.17 -12.93 0.44
N GLU A 103 4.91 -11.69 0.06
CA GLU A 103 3.74 -10.94 0.54
C GLU A 103 2.42 -11.56 0.06
N ILE A 104 2.36 -11.94 -1.22
CA ILE A 104 1.19 -12.61 -1.80
C ILE A 104 1.01 -14.01 -1.21
N ALA A 105 2.08 -14.81 -1.11
CA ALA A 105 2.02 -16.18 -0.63
C ALA A 105 1.63 -16.27 0.86
N VAL A 106 2.28 -15.48 1.73
CA VAL A 106 1.97 -15.45 3.18
C VAL A 106 0.53 -15.01 3.41
N SER A 107 0.05 -14.05 2.62
CA SER A 107 -1.33 -13.58 2.74
C SER A 107 -2.34 -14.60 2.25
N GLY A 108 -2.07 -15.25 1.11
CA GLY A 108 -2.90 -16.35 0.62
C GLY A 108 -3.01 -17.47 1.65
N LEU A 109 -1.91 -17.84 2.31
CA LEU A 109 -1.91 -18.87 3.35
C LEU A 109 -2.63 -18.46 4.65
N ARG A 110 -2.80 -17.16 4.91
CA ARG A 110 -3.45 -16.65 6.15
C ARG A 110 -4.97 -16.54 6.01
N GLU A 111 -5.47 -16.43 4.78
CA GLU A 111 -6.89 -16.24 4.46
C GLU A 111 -7.64 -17.57 4.21
N PHE A 112 -6.92 -18.71 4.10
CA PHE A 112 -7.45 -20.08 4.05
C PHE A 112 -7.20 -20.82 5.37
#